data_AF-W6UPG0-F1
#
_entry.id   AF-W6UPG0-F1
#
_cell.length_a   1.000
_cell.length_b   1.000
_cell.length_c   1.000
_cell.angle_alpha   90.00
_cell.angle_beta   90.00
_cell.angle_gamma   90.00
#
_symmetry.space_group_name_H-M   'P 1'
#
loop_
_entity.id
_entity.type
_entity.pdbx_description
1 polymer ?
#
loop_
_entity_poly.entity_id
_entity_poly.type
_entity_poly.pdbx_seq_one_letter_code
_entity_poly.pdbx_strand_id
1 'polypeptide(L)'
;MLGEGRPVSLLSGDPIFKPIHQRPVKLTLDLPAFTAPRTLSTCKRRKRVSPQIFVRDVIKNADVSDVFRQSTCDEVTAKNKNAIHRVIKKVLGAPSVYFDKTELSIILHMYLQLTGLKMREISNEEMKGFLYSTLGITNLFSLDGICRASTKMNNGPLSTTKRYISPSAFVRTLSIMLRGTIDDRAELAFYAMDIDSDGFLRKTVEIRRLLQDSFDTSISAQNAEIDPDEPARDTANFLCEKLNCTITSHVSVQEFREKCQRHPWIVECLLPCIPAERVNYIFQSLFTTGVNIPSIESAVEPTRPTIKCVSGRKSTYSVIK
;
A
#
# COMPACT_ATOMS: atom_id res chain seq x y z
N MET A 1 -5.22 9.90 -59.64
CA MET A 1 -5.52 10.89 -58.58
C MET A 1 -5.44 10.16 -57.23
N LEU A 2 -4.23 9.96 -56.70
CA LEU A 2 -3.98 9.40 -55.38
C LEU A 2 -2.86 10.24 -54.78
N GLY A 3 -3.17 10.94 -53.68
CA GLY A 3 -2.34 11.97 -53.09
C GLY A 3 -1.07 11.42 -52.44
N GLU A 4 0.04 12.13 -52.64
CA GLU A 4 1.31 11.90 -51.96
C GLU A 4 1.17 12.21 -50.45
N GLY A 5 1.21 11.18 -49.62
CA GLY A 5 1.32 11.32 -48.17
C GLY A 5 2.76 11.69 -47.78
N ARG A 6 2.94 12.88 -47.20
CA ARG A 6 4.19 13.27 -46.53
C ARG A 6 4.50 12.31 -45.38
N PRO A 7 5.78 11.95 -45.14
CA PRO A 7 6.13 11.17 -43.97
C PRO A 7 5.94 12.04 -42.71
N VAL A 8 5.06 11.59 -41.82
CA VAL A 8 4.89 12.19 -40.49
C VAL A 8 6.13 11.86 -39.67
N SER A 9 6.95 12.87 -39.42
CA SER A 9 8.06 12.85 -38.47
C SER A 9 7.52 12.77 -37.04
N LEU A 10 7.11 11.57 -36.61
CA LEU A 10 6.82 11.31 -35.20
C LEU A 10 8.15 11.15 -34.45
N LEU A 11 8.30 11.91 -33.35
CA LEU A 11 9.36 11.82 -32.33
C LEU A 11 10.61 12.73 -32.46
N SER A 12 10.60 13.82 -33.24
CA SER A 12 11.73 14.78 -33.26
C SER A 12 11.45 16.12 -32.57
N GLY A 13 10.51 16.18 -31.64
CA GLY A 13 10.10 17.45 -31.02
C GLY A 13 9.66 17.41 -29.57
N ASP A 14 9.70 16.27 -28.89
CA ASP A 14 9.30 16.23 -27.48
C ASP A 14 10.40 16.83 -26.60
N PRO A 15 10.12 17.93 -25.84
CA PRO A 15 11.12 18.65 -25.07
C PRO A 15 11.70 17.84 -23.90
N ILE A 16 11.15 16.64 -23.64
CA ILE A 16 11.41 15.80 -22.48
C ILE A 16 12.66 14.90 -22.69
N PHE A 17 13.05 14.61 -23.93
CA PHE A 17 14.16 13.68 -24.21
C PHE A 17 15.18 14.31 -25.18
N LYS A 18 16.11 15.08 -24.63
CA LYS A 18 17.29 15.54 -25.38
C LYS A 18 18.44 14.56 -25.21
N PRO A 19 19.10 14.10 -26.29
CA PRO A 19 20.26 13.22 -26.19
C PRO A 19 21.49 14.00 -25.68
N ILE A 20 22.29 13.37 -24.80
CA ILE A 20 23.52 13.94 -24.23
C ILE A 20 24.55 14.32 -25.31
N HIS A 21 24.52 13.64 -26.46
CA HIS A 21 25.35 13.95 -27.62
C HIS A 21 24.48 14.42 -28.79
N GLN A 22 24.59 15.70 -29.15
CA GLN A 22 23.85 16.31 -30.25
C GLN A 22 24.37 15.97 -31.65
N ARG A 23 25.47 15.20 -31.77
CA ARG A 23 25.95 14.78 -33.08
C ARG A 23 24.99 13.72 -33.61
N PRO A 24 24.25 13.98 -34.70
CA PRO A 24 23.41 12.95 -35.30
C PRO A 24 24.33 11.82 -35.75
N VAL A 25 24.27 10.68 -35.06
CA VAL A 25 24.85 9.46 -35.58
C VAL A 25 24.00 9.10 -36.79
N LYS A 26 24.53 9.34 -37.99
CA LYS A 26 23.86 9.01 -39.24
C LYS A 26 23.75 7.48 -39.32
N LEU A 27 22.68 6.94 -38.75
CA LEU A 27 22.37 5.51 -38.82
C LEU A 27 21.74 5.25 -40.18
N THR A 28 22.57 4.89 -41.15
CA THR A 28 22.10 4.35 -42.43
C THR A 28 21.55 2.95 -42.16
N LEU A 29 20.27 2.88 -41.80
CA LEU A 29 19.54 1.63 -41.58
C LEU A 29 18.82 1.26 -42.87
N ASP A 30 19.44 0.39 -43.66
CA ASP A 30 18.74 -0.30 -44.75
C ASP A 30 17.76 -1.30 -44.13
N LEU A 31 16.53 -0.86 -43.89
CA LEU A 31 15.46 -1.72 -43.41
C LEU A 31 14.98 -2.59 -44.58
N PRO A 32 15.10 -3.92 -44.49
CA PRO A 32 14.55 -4.79 -45.53
C PRO A 32 13.03 -4.61 -45.57
N ALA A 33 12.45 -4.59 -46.77
CA ALA A 33 11.00 -4.52 -46.97
C ALA A 33 10.30 -5.59 -46.12
N PHE A 34 9.09 -5.29 -45.62
CA PHE A 34 8.30 -6.22 -44.80
C PHE A 34 8.10 -7.59 -45.48
N THR A 35 8.13 -7.60 -46.82
CA THR A 35 8.00 -8.77 -47.69
C THR A 35 9.32 -9.47 -48.03
N ALA A 36 10.46 -9.02 -47.48
CA ALA A 36 11.75 -9.62 -47.78
C ALA A 36 11.84 -11.06 -47.24
N PRO A 37 12.31 -12.03 -48.05
CA PRO A 37 12.37 -13.42 -47.63
C PRO A 37 13.28 -13.62 -46.41
N ARG A 38 12.83 -14.46 -45.47
CA ARG A 38 13.57 -14.83 -44.25
C ARG A 38 14.75 -15.74 -44.60
N THR A 39 15.81 -15.16 -45.15
CA THR A 39 17.08 -15.86 -45.40
C THR A 39 18.02 -15.74 -44.19
N LEU A 40 18.93 -16.71 -44.04
CA LEU A 40 19.94 -16.73 -42.96
C LEU A 40 20.80 -15.45 -42.92
N SER A 41 21.05 -14.83 -44.08
CA SER A 41 21.79 -13.58 -44.22
C SER A 41 21.00 -12.34 -43.76
N THR A 42 19.68 -12.28 -44.01
CA THR A 42 18.83 -11.16 -43.53
C THR A 42 18.56 -11.25 -42.03
N CYS A 43 18.45 -12.46 -41.47
CA CYS A 43 18.39 -12.67 -40.02
C CYS A 43 19.68 -12.27 -39.30
N LYS A 44 20.86 -12.51 -39.89
CA LYS A 44 22.16 -12.10 -39.32
C LYS A 44 22.36 -10.57 -39.29
N ARG A 45 21.75 -9.83 -40.23
CA ARG A 45 21.79 -8.35 -40.25
C ARG A 45 20.83 -7.67 -39.27
N ARG A 46 19.86 -8.41 -38.71
CA ARG A 46 18.99 -7.88 -37.65
C ARG A 46 19.79 -7.82 -36.35
N LYS A 47 20.17 -6.61 -35.92
CA LYS A 47 20.71 -6.39 -34.58
C LYS A 47 19.64 -6.82 -33.57
N ARG A 48 19.84 -7.97 -32.92
CA ARG A 48 19.00 -8.41 -31.81
C ARG A 48 19.32 -7.53 -30.62
N VAL A 49 18.53 -6.48 -30.42
CA VAL A 49 18.62 -5.68 -29.20
C VAL A 49 17.69 -6.34 -28.20
N SER A 50 18.26 -6.86 -27.11
CA SER A 50 17.44 -7.31 -25.97
C SER A 50 16.69 -6.10 -25.41
N PRO A 51 15.38 -6.21 -25.10
CA PRO A 51 14.63 -5.12 -24.48
C PRO A 51 15.31 -4.59 -23.21
N GLN A 52 15.93 -5.47 -22.42
CA GLN A 52 16.66 -5.08 -21.21
C GLN A 52 17.91 -4.25 -21.53
N ILE A 53 18.66 -4.64 -22.56
CA ILE A 53 19.87 -3.90 -22.99
C ILE A 53 19.47 -2.55 -23.58
N PHE A 54 18.40 -2.52 -24.38
CA PHE A 54 17.86 -1.27 -24.94
C PHE A 54 17.45 -0.30 -23.85
N VAL A 55 16.62 -0.73 -22.90
CA VAL A 55 16.14 0.12 -21.79
C VAL A 55 17.32 0.64 -20.97
N ARG A 56 18.30 -0.22 -20.65
CA ARG A 56 19.48 0.17 -19.91
C ARG A 56 20.32 1.21 -20.65
N ASP A 57 20.57 1.02 -21.95
CA ASP A 57 21.37 1.94 -22.75
C ASP A 57 20.64 3.27 -23.00
N VAL A 58 19.32 3.24 -23.18
CA VAL A 58 18.50 4.46 -23.29
C VAL A 58 18.55 5.25 -21.98
N ILE A 59 18.33 4.62 -20.83
CA ILE A 59 18.37 5.30 -19.53
C ILE A 59 19.77 5.86 -19.23
N LYS A 60 20.83 5.12 -19.57
CA LYS A 60 22.21 5.57 -19.33
C LYS A 60 22.62 6.77 -20.19
N ASN A 61 22.07 6.89 -21.41
CA ASN A 61 22.45 7.93 -22.36
C ASN A 61 21.41 9.05 -22.52
N ALA A 62 20.25 8.94 -21.86
CA ALA A 62 19.26 9.99 -21.79
C ALA A 62 19.73 11.10 -20.84
N ASP A 63 19.56 12.35 -21.25
CA ASP A 63 19.79 13.48 -20.35
C ASP A 63 18.70 13.52 -19.29
N VAL A 64 19.01 12.98 -18.11
CA VAL A 64 18.13 12.96 -16.93
C VAL A 64 18.27 14.23 -16.09
N SER A 65 19.07 15.22 -16.50
CA SER A 65 19.35 16.42 -15.71
C SER A 65 18.09 17.21 -15.36
N ASP A 66 17.13 17.28 -16.27
CA ASP A 66 15.85 17.96 -16.01
C ASP A 66 14.92 17.15 -15.12
N VAL A 67 14.97 15.80 -15.19
CA VAL A 67 14.29 14.93 -14.21
C VAL A 67 14.89 15.14 -12.83
N PHE A 68 16.22 15.22 -12.72
CA PHE A 68 16.92 15.52 -11.47
C PHE A 68 16.70 16.96 -10.99
N ARG A 69 16.51 17.94 -11.87
CA ARG A 69 16.12 19.32 -11.50
C ARG A 69 14.65 19.43 -11.07
N GLN A 70 13.77 18.58 -11.57
CA GLN A 70 12.38 18.47 -11.10
C GLN A 70 12.25 17.57 -9.85
N SER A 71 13.21 16.67 -9.61
CA SER A 71 13.25 15.78 -8.45
C SER A 71 14.25 16.20 -7.36
N THR A 72 15.03 17.26 -7.58
CA THR A 72 15.53 18.05 -6.46
C THR A 72 14.31 18.59 -5.77
N CYS A 73 13.98 18.01 -4.61
CA CYS A 73 12.98 18.54 -3.69
C CYS A 73 13.05 20.06 -3.71
N ASP A 74 12.12 20.71 -4.41
CA ASP A 74 11.96 22.17 -4.40
C ASP A 74 12.14 22.60 -2.95
N GLU A 75 13.12 23.48 -2.74
CA GLU A 75 13.76 23.74 -1.45
C GLU A 75 12.78 23.62 -0.29
N VAL A 76 12.74 22.44 0.34
CA VAL A 76 11.86 22.26 1.50
C VAL A 76 12.32 23.29 2.52
N THR A 77 11.45 24.28 2.75
CA THR A 77 11.81 25.45 3.54
C THR A 77 12.37 25.01 4.89
N ALA A 78 13.30 25.78 5.47
CA ALA A 78 13.86 25.45 6.78
C ALA A 78 12.76 25.21 7.84
N LYS A 79 11.65 25.96 7.73
CA LYS A 79 10.44 25.75 8.54
C LYS A 79 9.85 24.34 8.39
N ASN A 80 9.67 23.87 7.16
CA ASN A 80 9.14 22.53 6.88
C ASN A 80 10.13 21.43 7.28
N LYS A 81 11.44 21.61 7.02
CA LYS A 81 12.49 20.67 7.48
C LYS A 81 12.47 20.51 9.00
N ASN A 82 12.41 21.62 9.74
CA ASN A 82 12.30 21.61 11.19
C ASN A 82 11.00 20.96 11.67
N ALA A 83 9.88 21.18 10.97
CA ALA A 83 8.61 20.55 11.29
C ALA A 83 8.63 19.04 11.05
N ILE A 84 9.19 18.57 9.93
CA ILE A 84 9.44 17.14 9.66
C ILE A 84 10.27 16.55 10.79
N HIS A 85 11.38 17.18 11.15
CA HIS A 85 12.26 16.68 12.21
C HIS A 85 11.54 16.54 13.56
N ARG A 86 10.65 17.49 13.90
CA ARG A 86 9.80 17.42 15.11
C ARG A 86 8.85 16.22 15.05
N VAL A 87 8.21 15.96 13.91
CA VAL A 87 7.32 14.80 13.75
C VAL A 87 8.11 13.50 13.83
N ILE A 88 9.24 13.39 13.13
CA ILE A 88 10.14 12.22 13.20
C ILE A 88 10.52 11.94 14.66
N LYS A 89 10.96 12.96 15.41
CA LYS A 89 11.34 12.79 16.82
C LYS A 89 10.17 12.27 17.69
N LYS A 90 8.93 12.62 17.35
CA LYS A 90 7.72 12.17 18.06
C LYS A 90 7.33 10.74 17.71
N VAL A 91 7.47 10.32 16.45
CA VAL A 91 6.99 9.01 15.97
C VAL A 91 8.06 7.92 16.00
N LEU A 92 9.34 8.29 15.96
CA LEU A 92 10.43 7.34 15.94
C LEU A 92 10.45 6.52 17.25
N GLY A 93 10.32 5.20 17.13
CA GLY A 93 10.24 4.28 18.27
C GLY A 93 8.88 4.24 18.97
N ALA A 94 7.85 4.91 18.44
CA ALA A 94 6.48 4.75 18.92
C ALA A 94 5.93 3.36 18.55
N PRO A 95 5.00 2.81 19.35
CA PRO A 95 4.34 1.55 19.00
C PRO A 95 3.58 1.69 17.66
N SER A 96 3.54 0.61 16.89
CA SER A 96 2.90 0.55 15.57
C SER A 96 3.54 1.44 14.49
N VAL A 97 4.79 1.89 14.68
CA VAL A 97 5.60 2.59 13.66
C VAL A 97 6.80 1.72 13.28
N TYR A 98 6.79 1.23 12.05
CA TYR A 98 7.71 0.24 11.47
C TYR A 98 8.61 0.83 10.38
N PHE A 99 8.77 2.15 10.37
CA PHE A 99 9.60 2.87 9.42
C PHE A 99 10.87 3.39 10.08
N ASP A 100 11.98 3.34 9.34
CA ASP A 100 13.22 3.96 9.77
C ASP A 100 13.19 5.48 9.61
N LYS A 101 14.23 6.15 10.11
CA LYS A 101 14.33 7.62 10.06
C LYS A 101 14.35 8.17 8.63
N THR A 102 14.95 7.47 7.68
CA THR A 102 15.05 7.88 6.27
C THR A 102 13.72 7.69 5.54
N GLU A 103 13.07 6.55 5.73
CA GLU A 103 11.74 6.24 5.22
C GLU A 103 10.72 7.26 5.72
N LEU A 104 10.74 7.56 7.04
CA LEU A 104 9.90 8.59 7.64
C LEU A 104 10.13 9.97 7.02
N SER A 105 11.38 10.32 6.71
CA SER A 105 11.68 11.58 6.03
C SER A 105 11.02 11.62 4.66
N ILE A 106 11.17 10.57 3.84
CA ILE A 106 10.60 10.49 2.49
C ILE A 106 9.07 10.53 2.54
N ILE A 107 8.44 9.76 3.43
CA ILE A 107 6.98 9.75 3.61
C ILE A 107 6.47 11.13 4.02
N LEU A 108 7.17 11.83 4.92
CA LEU A 108 6.77 13.18 5.33
C LEU A 108 7.02 14.22 4.23
N HIS A 109 7.96 14.00 3.32
CA HIS A 109 8.07 14.78 2.09
C HIS A 109 6.89 14.53 1.15
N MET A 110 6.45 13.29 0.98
CA MET A 110 5.23 12.98 0.23
C MET A 110 4.01 13.66 0.88
N TYR A 111 3.90 13.62 2.21
CA TYR A 111 2.86 14.32 2.97
C TYR A 111 2.84 15.84 2.72
N LEU A 112 4.00 16.48 2.60
CA LEU A 112 4.08 17.90 2.23
C LEU A 112 3.50 18.15 0.83
N GLN A 113 3.75 17.26 -0.13
CA GLN A 113 3.15 17.39 -1.46
C GLN A 113 1.63 17.27 -1.41
N LEU A 114 1.09 16.34 -0.62
CA LEU A 114 -0.36 16.18 -0.42
C LEU A 114 -1.02 17.41 0.22
N THR A 115 -0.29 18.20 1.00
CA THR A 115 -0.81 19.34 1.75
C THR A 115 -0.51 20.70 1.12
N GLY A 116 0.00 20.72 -0.12
CA GLY A 116 0.35 21.95 -0.84
C GLY A 116 1.61 22.64 -0.28
N LEU A 117 2.64 21.84 0.02
CA LEU A 117 3.96 22.26 0.52
C LEU A 117 3.96 22.93 1.90
N LYS A 118 2.92 22.69 2.71
CA LYS A 118 2.78 23.26 4.05
C LYS A 118 2.54 22.17 5.08
N MET A 119 3.35 22.15 6.15
CA MET A 119 3.18 21.19 7.24
C MET A 119 1.97 21.53 8.13
N ARG A 120 0.77 21.23 7.64
CA ARG A 120 -0.51 21.35 8.34
C ARG A 120 -1.15 19.98 8.53
N GLU A 121 -2.24 19.93 9.30
CA GLU A 121 -3.09 18.73 9.34
C GLU A 121 -3.77 18.52 7.98
N ILE A 122 -3.81 17.26 7.55
CA ILE A 122 -4.45 16.86 6.29
C ILE A 122 -5.95 16.73 6.54
N SER A 123 -6.77 17.19 5.61
CA SER A 123 -8.22 16.99 5.67
C SER A 123 -8.58 15.54 5.35
N ASN A 124 -9.76 15.10 5.77
CA ASN A 124 -10.27 13.79 5.39
C ASN A 124 -10.31 13.60 3.87
N GLU A 125 -10.71 14.60 3.09
CA GLU A 125 -10.80 14.46 1.63
C GLU A 125 -9.42 14.29 0.96
N GLU A 126 -8.40 14.99 1.45
CA GLU A 126 -7.03 14.81 0.98
C GLU A 126 -6.48 13.42 1.35
N MET A 127 -6.78 12.93 2.55
CA MET A 127 -6.42 11.57 2.97
C MET A 127 -7.13 10.51 2.13
N LYS A 128 -8.45 10.64 1.93
CA LYS A 128 -9.23 9.73 1.08
C LYS A 128 -8.71 9.74 -0.35
N GLY A 129 -8.40 10.91 -0.90
CA GLY A 129 -7.80 11.05 -2.22
C GLY A 129 -6.47 10.29 -2.35
N PHE A 130 -5.62 10.36 -1.33
CA PHE A 130 -4.38 9.57 -1.26
C PHE A 130 -4.65 8.06 -1.15
N LEU A 131 -5.55 7.63 -0.25
CA LEU A 131 -5.90 6.21 -0.08
C LEU A 131 -6.48 5.60 -1.36
N TYR A 132 -7.35 6.33 -2.06
CA TYR A 132 -7.93 5.92 -3.33
C TYR A 132 -6.87 5.87 -4.44
N SER A 133 -6.14 6.96 -4.64
CA SER A 133 -5.27 7.12 -5.83
C SER A 133 -3.96 6.37 -5.70
N THR A 134 -3.40 6.27 -4.49
CA THR A 134 -2.07 5.69 -4.25
C THR A 134 -2.15 4.28 -3.70
N LEU A 135 -3.11 4.00 -2.82
CA LEU A 135 -3.25 2.69 -2.17
C LEU A 135 -4.37 1.82 -2.78
N GLY A 136 -5.15 2.35 -3.73
CA GLY A 136 -6.16 1.61 -4.48
C GLY A 136 -7.39 1.20 -3.66
N ILE A 137 -7.65 1.88 -2.53
CA ILE A 137 -8.83 1.60 -1.69
C ILE A 137 -10.04 2.33 -2.28
N THR A 138 -11.00 1.57 -2.79
CA THR A 138 -12.16 2.12 -3.52
C THR A 138 -13.42 2.22 -2.67
N ASN A 139 -13.58 1.37 -1.66
CA ASN A 139 -14.77 1.31 -0.83
C ASN A 139 -14.90 2.58 0.04
N LEU A 140 -16.01 3.29 -0.08
CA LEU A 140 -16.24 4.57 0.60
C LEU A 140 -16.26 4.43 2.13
N PHE A 141 -16.90 3.38 2.65
CA PHE A 141 -16.91 3.10 4.10
C PHE A 141 -15.50 2.82 4.63
N SER A 142 -14.65 2.18 3.83
CA SER A 142 -13.23 1.95 4.18
C SER A 142 -12.46 3.26 4.21
N LEU A 143 -12.67 4.13 3.22
CA LEU A 143 -12.03 5.45 3.16
C LEU A 143 -12.41 6.34 4.36
N ASP A 144 -13.70 6.42 4.70
CA ASP A 144 -14.19 7.13 5.90
C ASP A 144 -13.73 6.46 7.21
N GLY A 145 -13.78 5.13 7.23
CA GLY A 145 -13.35 4.30 8.36
C GLY A 145 -11.88 4.51 8.71
N ILE A 146 -10.99 4.46 7.73
CA ILE A 146 -9.55 4.65 7.93
C ILE A 146 -9.25 6.06 8.46
N CYS A 147 -9.94 7.09 7.96
CA CYS A 147 -9.79 8.45 8.50
C CYS A 147 -10.18 8.51 9.98
N ARG A 148 -11.31 7.90 10.34
CA ARG A 148 -11.78 7.80 11.73
C ARG A 148 -10.80 7.04 12.61
N ALA A 149 -10.37 5.85 12.18
CA ALA A 149 -9.39 5.03 12.87
C ALA A 149 -8.06 5.78 13.10
N SER A 150 -7.58 6.50 12.09
CA SER A 150 -6.35 7.30 12.16
C SER A 150 -6.40 8.33 13.29
N THR A 151 -7.55 9.00 13.47
CA THR A 151 -7.72 9.98 14.55
C THR A 151 -7.82 9.33 15.92
N LYS A 152 -8.50 8.18 16.04
CA LYS A 152 -8.69 7.47 17.31
C LYS A 152 -7.40 6.80 17.81
N MET A 153 -6.60 6.24 16.90
CA MET A 153 -5.33 5.56 17.21
C MET A 153 -4.18 6.52 17.51
N ASN A 154 -4.38 7.83 17.38
CA ASN A 154 -3.33 8.80 17.69
C ASN A 154 -3.38 9.15 19.18
N ASN A 155 -2.39 8.71 19.95
CA ASN A 155 -2.26 8.93 21.41
C ASN A 155 -2.03 10.40 21.82
N GLY A 156 -2.29 11.37 20.92
CA GLY A 156 -2.19 12.81 21.21
C GLY A 156 -3.46 13.36 21.85
N PRO A 157 -3.45 14.63 22.29
CA PRO A 157 -4.70 15.30 22.67
C PRO A 157 -5.67 15.18 21.50
N LEU A 158 -6.89 14.70 21.77
CA LEU A 158 -7.94 14.54 20.75
C LEU A 158 -7.97 15.82 19.92
N SER A 159 -7.74 15.72 18.62
CA SER A 159 -7.97 16.84 17.73
C SER A 159 -9.43 17.21 17.90
N THR A 160 -9.69 18.40 18.43
CA THR A 160 -11.03 18.93 18.75
C THR A 160 -11.90 19.09 17.50
N THR A 161 -11.33 18.81 16.33
CA THR A 161 -11.99 18.80 15.04
C THR A 161 -11.84 17.41 14.43
N LYS A 162 -12.91 16.61 14.46
CA LYS A 162 -13.04 15.26 13.84
C LYS A 162 -12.71 15.19 12.33
N ARG A 163 -12.30 16.29 11.71
CA ARG A 163 -12.11 16.47 10.26
C ARG A 163 -10.65 16.50 9.80
N TYR A 164 -9.70 16.56 10.72
CA TYR A 164 -8.29 16.73 10.40
C TYR A 164 -7.43 15.63 11.03
N ILE A 165 -6.46 15.16 10.25
CA ILE A 165 -5.54 14.09 10.63
C ILE A 165 -4.15 14.71 10.81
N SER A 166 -3.56 14.50 11.99
CA SER A 166 -2.22 14.98 12.27
C SER A 166 -1.16 14.23 11.45
N PRO A 167 0.00 14.83 11.15
CA PRO A 167 1.07 14.13 10.44
C PRO A 167 1.57 12.86 11.13
N SER A 168 1.55 12.82 12.47
CA SER A 168 1.90 11.61 13.23
C SER A 168 0.87 10.51 13.05
N ALA A 169 -0.42 10.86 13.03
CA ALA A 169 -1.50 9.92 12.77
C ALA A 169 -1.40 9.35 11.35
N PHE A 170 -1.16 10.20 10.34
CA PHE A 170 -0.95 9.77 8.96
C PHE A 170 0.16 8.72 8.83
N VAL A 171 1.34 9.02 9.38
CA VAL A 171 2.48 8.09 9.36
C VAL A 171 2.15 6.78 10.07
N ARG A 172 1.50 6.84 11.23
CA ARG A 172 1.14 5.64 12.00
C ARG A 172 0.15 4.77 11.21
N THR A 173 -0.90 5.36 10.67
CA THR A 173 -1.88 4.64 9.83
C THR A 173 -1.20 3.97 8.65
N LEU A 174 -0.36 4.71 7.91
CA LEU A 174 0.38 4.16 6.79
C LEU A 174 1.32 3.02 7.21
N SER A 175 1.95 3.16 8.38
CA SER A 175 2.83 2.12 8.91
C SER A 175 2.08 0.84 9.23
N ILE A 176 0.88 0.93 9.80
CA ILE A 176 0.04 -0.23 10.15
C ILE A 176 -0.47 -0.90 8.88
N MET A 177 -0.96 -0.12 7.91
CA MET A 177 -1.47 -0.66 6.65
C MET A 177 -0.37 -1.41 5.87
N LEU A 178 0.82 -0.82 5.75
CA LEU A 178 1.87 -1.40 4.92
C LEU A 178 2.66 -2.50 5.63
N ARG A 179 3.03 -2.31 6.90
CA ARG A 179 3.96 -3.15 7.67
C ARG A 179 3.44 -3.61 9.04
N GLY A 180 2.19 -3.30 9.38
CA GLY A 180 1.63 -3.61 10.69
C GLY A 180 1.49 -5.11 10.98
N THR A 181 1.51 -5.43 12.26
CA THR A 181 1.18 -6.78 12.75
C THR A 181 -0.32 -7.06 12.60
N ILE A 182 -0.72 -8.32 12.77
CA ILE A 182 -2.14 -8.68 12.76
C ILE A 182 -2.93 -7.90 13.84
N ASP A 183 -2.32 -7.64 14.99
CA ASP A 183 -2.95 -6.90 16.10
C ASP A 183 -3.17 -5.43 15.79
N ASP A 184 -2.18 -4.78 15.18
CA ASP A 184 -2.30 -3.38 14.75
C ASP A 184 -3.34 -3.23 13.65
N ARG A 185 -3.34 -4.16 12.69
CA ARG A 185 -4.30 -4.17 11.58
C ARG A 185 -5.71 -4.48 12.08
N ALA A 186 -5.86 -5.38 13.04
CA ALA A 186 -7.15 -5.66 13.69
C ALA A 186 -7.68 -4.42 14.43
N GLU A 187 -6.83 -3.67 15.12
CA GLU A 187 -7.23 -2.42 15.79
C GLU A 187 -7.63 -1.34 14.78
N LEU A 188 -6.86 -1.17 13.70
CA LEU A 188 -7.20 -0.26 12.60
C LEU A 188 -8.56 -0.62 11.97
N ALA A 189 -8.76 -1.90 11.63
CA ALA A 189 -10.00 -2.39 11.06
C ALA A 189 -11.18 -2.22 12.02
N PHE A 190 -11.00 -2.52 13.31
CA PHE A 190 -12.04 -2.30 14.33
C PHE A 190 -12.52 -0.86 14.34
N TYR A 191 -11.62 0.10 14.46
CA TYR A 191 -12.01 1.51 14.50
C TYR A 191 -12.53 2.03 13.15
N ALA A 192 -12.13 1.39 12.05
CA ALA A 192 -12.69 1.67 10.73
C ALA A 192 -14.13 1.16 10.58
N MET A 193 -14.50 0.09 11.32
CA MET A 193 -15.86 -0.45 11.36
C MET A 193 -16.76 0.19 12.42
N ASP A 194 -16.19 0.69 13.52
CA ASP A 194 -16.88 1.35 14.64
C ASP A 194 -17.46 2.71 14.20
N ILE A 195 -18.65 2.71 13.56
CA ILE A 195 -19.24 3.88 12.89
C ILE A 195 -19.59 4.97 13.93
N ASP A 196 -20.20 4.59 15.04
CA ASP A 196 -20.61 5.52 16.09
C ASP A 196 -19.51 5.87 17.09
N SER A 197 -18.35 5.20 16.98
CA SER A 197 -17.13 5.46 17.76
C SER A 197 -17.25 5.16 19.25
N ASP A 198 -18.16 4.27 19.64
CA ASP A 198 -18.37 3.91 21.03
C ASP A 198 -17.48 2.76 21.52
N GLY A 199 -16.67 2.18 20.62
CA GLY A 199 -15.74 1.12 20.95
C GLY A 199 -16.35 -0.29 20.92
N PHE A 200 -17.53 -0.44 20.33
CA PHE A 200 -18.25 -1.71 20.24
C PHE A 200 -18.77 -1.97 18.83
N LEU A 201 -18.58 -3.18 18.33
CA LEU A 201 -19.22 -3.62 17.09
C LEU A 201 -20.49 -4.39 17.42
N ARG A 202 -21.60 -3.94 16.83
CA ARG A 202 -22.93 -4.53 16.95
C ARG A 202 -23.43 -4.97 15.58
N LYS A 203 -24.19 -6.06 15.59
CA LYS A 203 -24.85 -6.60 14.38
C LYS A 203 -25.74 -5.58 13.68
N THR A 204 -26.58 -4.88 14.47
CA THR A 204 -27.65 -4.03 13.96
C THR A 204 -27.18 -2.67 13.47
N VAL A 205 -26.06 -2.18 14.00
CA VAL A 205 -25.54 -0.83 13.72
C VAL A 205 -24.42 -0.91 12.70
N GLU A 206 -23.29 -1.55 13.02
CA GLU A 206 -22.12 -1.57 12.15
C GLU A 206 -22.23 -2.67 11.09
N ILE A 207 -22.38 -3.93 11.49
CA ILE A 207 -22.25 -5.08 10.57
C ILE A 207 -23.29 -5.00 9.43
N ARG A 208 -24.57 -4.80 9.76
CA ARG A 208 -25.62 -4.67 8.74
C ARG A 208 -25.41 -3.44 7.85
N ARG A 209 -24.96 -2.32 8.41
CA ARG A 209 -24.77 -1.07 7.66
C ARG A 209 -23.60 -1.16 6.68
N LEU A 210 -22.51 -1.81 7.08
CA LEU A 210 -21.33 -2.00 6.23
C LEU A 210 -21.58 -3.00 5.10
N LEU A 211 -22.43 -4.00 5.32
CA LEU A 211 -22.85 -4.96 4.29
C LEU A 211 -23.93 -4.42 3.36
N GLN A 212 -24.55 -3.29 3.70
CA GLN A 212 -25.56 -2.67 2.84
C GLN A 212 -24.93 -2.31 1.49
N ASP A 213 -25.63 -2.65 0.41
CA ASP A 213 -25.21 -2.41 -0.98
C ASP A 213 -23.86 -3.06 -1.37
N SER A 214 -23.35 -4.00 -0.55
CA SER A 214 -22.12 -4.74 -0.85
C SER A 214 -22.35 -5.95 -1.77
N PHE A 215 -23.61 -6.36 -1.95
CA PHE A 215 -24.00 -7.50 -2.78
C PHE A 215 -24.76 -7.04 -4.01
N ASP A 216 -24.41 -7.60 -5.16
CA ASP A 216 -25.29 -7.56 -6.32
C ASP A 216 -26.46 -8.53 -6.06
N THR A 217 -27.63 -7.96 -5.77
CA THR A 217 -28.83 -8.73 -5.40
C THR A 217 -29.30 -9.63 -6.53
N SER A 218 -29.05 -9.26 -7.80
CA SER A 218 -29.44 -10.06 -8.96
C SER A 218 -28.62 -11.35 -9.10
N ILE A 219 -27.41 -11.38 -8.53
CA ILE A 219 -26.49 -12.52 -8.58
C ILE A 219 -26.55 -13.33 -7.28
N SER A 220 -26.67 -12.64 -6.15
CA SER A 220 -26.41 -13.22 -4.83
C SER A 220 -27.66 -13.74 -4.14
N ALA A 221 -28.83 -13.13 -4.39
CA ALA A 221 -30.08 -13.56 -3.76
C ALA A 221 -30.70 -14.72 -4.55
N GLN A 222 -31.20 -15.75 -3.85
CA GLN A 222 -31.85 -16.89 -4.54
C GLN A 222 -33.16 -16.45 -5.19
N ASN A 223 -33.87 -15.51 -4.56
CA ASN A 223 -35.09 -14.89 -5.08
C ASN A 223 -35.06 -13.37 -4.87
N ALA A 224 -34.30 -12.66 -5.71
CA ALA A 224 -34.09 -11.22 -5.59
C ALA A 224 -35.39 -10.38 -5.56
N GLU A 225 -36.47 -10.84 -6.20
CA GLU A 225 -37.77 -10.15 -6.19
C GLU A 225 -38.54 -10.26 -4.86
N ILE A 226 -38.26 -11.30 -4.07
CA ILE A 226 -38.98 -11.60 -2.84
C ILE A 226 -38.18 -11.12 -1.61
N ASP A 227 -36.89 -11.40 -1.58
CA ASP A 227 -36.00 -11.03 -0.47
C ASP A 227 -34.61 -10.60 -1.00
N PRO A 228 -34.46 -9.35 -1.46
CA PRO A 228 -33.17 -8.84 -1.92
C PRO A 228 -32.13 -8.72 -0.79
N ASP A 229 -32.57 -8.72 0.48
CA ASP A 229 -31.72 -8.56 1.67
C ASP A 229 -31.16 -9.91 2.17
N GLU A 230 -31.60 -11.05 1.61
CA GLU A 230 -31.16 -12.41 1.97
C GLU A 230 -29.62 -12.53 2.08
N PRO A 231 -28.81 -12.11 1.08
CA PRO A 231 -27.36 -12.30 1.12
C PRO A 231 -26.68 -11.48 2.23
N ALA A 232 -27.13 -10.25 2.43
CA ALA A 232 -26.60 -9.37 3.46
C ALA A 232 -26.96 -9.87 4.86
N ARG A 233 -28.20 -10.35 5.04
CA ARG A 233 -28.68 -10.93 6.31
C ARG A 233 -27.91 -12.21 6.65
N ASP A 234 -27.73 -13.10 5.70
CA ASP A 234 -27.05 -14.38 5.91
C ASP A 234 -25.56 -14.20 6.18
N THR A 235 -24.92 -13.28 5.45
CA THR A 235 -23.52 -12.90 5.74
C THR A 235 -23.38 -12.26 7.11
N ALA A 236 -24.29 -11.36 7.49
CA ALA A 236 -24.30 -10.77 8.83
C ALA A 236 -24.46 -11.84 9.92
N ASN A 237 -25.35 -12.82 9.71
CA ASN A 237 -25.53 -13.95 10.64
C ASN A 237 -24.26 -14.79 10.78
N PHE A 238 -23.63 -15.14 9.66
CA PHE A 238 -22.39 -15.91 9.64
C PHE A 238 -21.24 -15.18 10.34
N LEU A 239 -21.03 -13.89 10.03
CA LEU A 239 -19.98 -13.10 10.68
C LEU A 239 -20.24 -12.96 12.17
N CYS A 240 -21.49 -12.75 12.57
CA CYS A 240 -21.90 -12.70 13.97
C CYS A 240 -21.60 -14.00 14.70
N GLU A 241 -21.84 -15.16 14.09
CA GLU A 241 -21.50 -16.46 14.65
C GLU A 241 -19.98 -16.59 14.87
N LYS A 242 -19.15 -16.17 13.90
CA LYS A 242 -17.68 -16.22 14.03
C LYS A 242 -17.13 -15.26 15.06
N LEU A 243 -17.69 -14.05 15.13
CA LEU A 243 -17.29 -13.00 16.06
C LEU A 243 -17.89 -13.17 17.46
N ASN A 244 -18.84 -14.09 17.64
CA ASN A 244 -19.70 -14.21 18.84
C ASN A 244 -20.52 -12.93 19.14
N CYS A 245 -20.92 -12.21 18.09
CA CYS A 245 -21.83 -11.08 18.18
C CYS A 245 -23.27 -11.61 18.07
N THR A 246 -24.13 -11.27 19.02
CA THR A 246 -25.55 -11.61 19.00
C THR A 246 -26.37 -10.33 18.93
N ILE A 247 -27.70 -10.42 18.99
CA ILE A 247 -28.56 -9.22 18.98
C ILE A 247 -28.31 -8.35 20.23
N THR A 248 -27.91 -8.96 21.35
CA THR A 248 -27.67 -8.28 22.62
C THR A 248 -26.19 -8.20 23.01
N SER A 249 -25.31 -9.00 22.40
CA SER A 249 -23.87 -8.95 22.64
C SER A 249 -23.14 -8.12 21.58
N HIS A 250 -22.23 -7.29 22.07
CA HIS A 250 -21.30 -6.50 21.26
C HIS A 250 -19.93 -7.18 21.23
N VAL A 251 -19.07 -6.76 20.31
CA VAL A 251 -17.67 -7.16 20.25
C VAL A 251 -16.81 -5.95 20.60
N SER A 252 -16.02 -6.08 21.65
CA SER A 252 -15.01 -5.09 22.03
C SER A 252 -13.75 -5.19 21.16
N VAL A 253 -12.90 -4.15 21.17
CA VAL A 253 -11.61 -4.13 20.45
C VAL A 253 -10.74 -5.35 20.81
N GLN A 254 -10.70 -5.70 22.10
CA GLN A 254 -9.85 -6.77 22.60
C GLN A 254 -10.34 -8.14 22.11
N GLU A 255 -11.64 -8.39 22.18
CA GLU A 255 -12.25 -9.63 21.67
C GLU A 255 -12.06 -9.73 20.15
N PHE A 256 -12.21 -8.62 19.42
CA PHE A 256 -11.97 -8.59 17.99
C PHE A 256 -10.52 -8.94 17.64
N ARG A 257 -9.54 -8.39 18.37
CA ARG A 257 -8.12 -8.72 18.19
C ARG A 257 -7.84 -10.20 18.40
N GLU A 258 -8.35 -10.78 19.47
CA GLU A 258 -8.19 -12.22 19.76
C GLU A 258 -8.79 -13.10 18.65
N LYS A 259 -9.92 -12.70 18.07
CA LYS A 259 -10.54 -13.38 16.93
C LYS A 259 -9.69 -13.26 15.67
N CYS A 260 -9.14 -12.08 15.37
CA CYS A 260 -8.24 -11.86 14.24
C CYS A 260 -6.94 -12.68 14.36
N GLN A 261 -6.39 -12.85 15.56
CA GLN A 261 -5.21 -13.69 15.77
C GLN A 261 -5.49 -15.17 15.42
N ARG A 262 -6.67 -15.68 15.76
CA ARG A 262 -7.08 -17.06 15.44
C ARG A 262 -7.49 -17.21 13.96
N HIS A 263 -8.08 -16.17 13.41
CA HIS A 263 -8.65 -16.14 12.06
C HIS A 263 -8.27 -14.82 11.36
N PRO A 264 -7.08 -14.75 10.74
CA PRO A 264 -6.55 -13.50 10.18
C PRO A 264 -7.43 -12.83 9.12
N TRP A 265 -8.24 -13.60 8.39
CA TRP A 265 -9.19 -13.08 7.40
C TRP A 265 -10.25 -12.16 7.99
N ILE A 266 -10.50 -12.21 9.31
CA ILE A 266 -11.47 -11.34 9.99
C ILE A 266 -11.08 -9.87 9.90
N VAL A 267 -9.78 -9.54 9.78
CA VAL A 267 -9.30 -8.16 9.67
C VAL A 267 -9.96 -7.41 8.50
N GLU A 268 -10.22 -8.10 7.39
CA GLU A 268 -10.80 -7.50 6.18
C GLU A 268 -12.18 -8.07 5.84
N CYS A 269 -12.87 -8.71 6.79
CA CYS A 269 -14.13 -9.42 6.51
C CYS A 269 -15.30 -8.49 6.14
N LEU A 270 -15.29 -7.25 6.62
CA LEU A 270 -16.35 -6.27 6.35
C LEU A 270 -15.86 -5.09 5.49
N LEU A 271 -14.59 -4.72 5.64
CA LEU A 271 -14.01 -3.58 4.93
C LEU A 271 -12.61 -3.93 4.43
N PRO A 272 -12.31 -3.72 3.13
CA PRO A 272 -10.95 -3.81 2.61
C PRO A 272 -10.14 -2.59 3.08
N CYS A 273 -9.57 -2.68 4.27
CA CYS A 273 -8.79 -1.60 4.87
C CYS A 273 -7.29 -1.71 4.57
N ILE A 274 -6.79 -2.84 4.08
CA ILE A 274 -5.38 -3.06 3.79
C ILE A 274 -5.16 -2.99 2.27
N PRO A 275 -4.12 -2.28 1.80
CA PRO A 275 -3.82 -2.24 0.37
C PRO A 275 -3.41 -3.61 -0.14
N ALA A 276 -3.88 -3.95 -1.34
CA ALA A 276 -3.48 -5.18 -2.02
C ALA A 276 -1.95 -5.31 -2.10
N GLU A 277 -1.44 -6.54 -1.97
CA GLU A 277 -0.01 -6.82 -1.85
C GLU A 277 0.85 -6.17 -2.94
N ARG A 278 0.39 -6.25 -4.20
CA ARG A 278 1.06 -5.61 -5.34
C ARG A 278 1.17 -4.09 -5.17
N VAL A 279 0.09 -3.44 -4.74
CA VAL A 279 0.05 -1.97 -4.56
C VAL A 279 0.94 -1.59 -3.38
N ASN A 280 0.88 -2.35 -2.28
CA ASN A 280 1.76 -2.19 -1.13
C ASN A 280 3.24 -2.30 -1.53
N TYR A 281 3.62 -3.32 -2.30
CA TYR A 281 4.99 -3.50 -2.80
C TYR A 281 5.47 -2.30 -3.62
N ILE A 282 4.66 -1.87 -4.60
CA ILE A 282 5.00 -0.77 -5.51
C ILE A 282 5.16 0.52 -4.71
N PHE A 283 4.24 0.81 -3.80
CA PHE A 283 4.28 2.02 -2.99
C PHE A 283 5.50 2.04 -2.06
N GLN A 284 5.79 0.91 -1.39
CA GLN A 284 6.99 0.80 -0.53
C GLN A 284 8.29 1.01 -1.31
N SER A 285 8.36 0.54 -2.56
CA SER A 285 9.53 0.73 -3.43
C SER A 285 9.84 2.21 -3.72
N LEU A 286 8.92 3.13 -3.44
CA LEU A 286 9.14 4.58 -3.61
C LEU A 286 9.99 5.19 -2.50
N PHE A 287 10.05 4.57 -1.33
CA PHE A 287 10.73 5.12 -0.16
C PHE A 287 11.66 4.15 0.55
N THR A 288 11.69 2.87 0.14
CA THR A 288 12.60 1.86 0.69
C THR A 288 13.21 0.99 -0.41
N THR A 289 14.43 0.52 -0.17
CA THR A 289 15.12 -0.47 -1.02
C THR A 289 14.83 -1.91 -0.59
N GLY A 290 14.44 -2.11 0.67
CA GLY A 290 14.10 -3.41 1.25
C GLY A 290 12.61 -3.48 1.57
N VAL A 291 11.80 -3.88 0.58
CA VAL A 291 10.35 -4.00 0.78
C VAL A 291 10.03 -5.16 1.71
N ASN A 292 9.30 -4.87 2.79
CA ASN A 292 8.80 -5.88 3.73
C ASN A 292 7.27 -5.93 3.65
N ILE A 293 6.73 -7.12 3.34
CA ILE A 293 5.30 -7.38 3.27
C ILE A 293 4.97 -8.41 4.37
N PRO A 294 4.26 -8.01 5.44
CA PRO A 294 3.84 -8.95 6.47
C PRO A 294 2.81 -9.92 5.90
N SER A 295 3.10 -11.22 5.97
CA SER A 295 2.12 -12.27 5.69
C SER A 295 0.99 -12.21 6.70
N ILE A 296 -0.25 -12.07 6.21
CA ILE A 296 -1.46 -12.05 7.05
C ILE A 296 -1.77 -13.45 7.59
N GLU A 297 -1.41 -14.50 6.86
CA GLU A 297 -1.79 -15.89 7.15
C GLU A 297 -0.93 -16.59 8.20
N SER A 298 0.23 -16.02 8.56
CA SER A 298 1.15 -16.66 9.49
C SER A 298 0.85 -16.23 10.93
N ALA A 299 -0.10 -16.93 11.57
CA ALA A 299 -0.08 -17.00 13.03
C ALA A 299 1.25 -17.64 13.42
N VAL A 300 2.19 -16.85 13.95
CA VAL A 300 3.38 -17.40 14.59
C VAL A 300 2.87 -18.16 15.81
N GLU A 301 2.81 -19.49 15.72
CA GLU A 301 2.66 -20.30 16.92
C GLU A 301 3.78 -19.88 17.89
N PRO A 302 3.46 -19.59 19.16
CA PRO A 302 4.50 -19.32 20.14
C PRO A 302 5.36 -20.57 20.23
N THR A 303 6.54 -20.51 19.62
CA THR A 303 7.56 -21.54 19.77
C THR A 303 7.88 -21.62 21.25
N ARG A 304 7.34 -22.65 21.91
CA ARG A 304 7.76 -23.03 23.25
C ARG A 304 9.29 -23.13 23.20
N PRO A 305 10.02 -22.50 24.14
CA PRO A 305 11.46 -22.65 24.17
C PRO A 305 11.77 -24.13 24.42
N THR A 306 12.21 -24.84 23.38
CA THR A 306 12.79 -26.16 23.54
C THR A 306 14.07 -25.98 24.33
N ILE A 307 13.97 -26.16 25.65
CA ILE A 307 15.10 -26.36 26.53
C ILE A 307 15.81 -27.62 26.01
N LYS A 308 16.82 -27.44 25.15
CA LYS A 308 17.79 -28.48 24.91
C LYS A 308 18.66 -28.55 26.15
N CYS A 309 18.25 -29.41 27.08
CA CYS A 309 19.13 -29.95 28.10
C CYS A 309 20.36 -30.54 27.40
N VAL A 310 21.49 -29.85 27.49
CA VAL A 310 22.79 -30.41 27.15
C VAL A 310 23.13 -31.41 28.25
N SER A 311 22.78 -32.68 28.06
CA SER A 311 23.33 -33.77 28.87
C SER A 311 24.77 -34.01 28.42
N GLY A 312 25.71 -33.64 29.27
CA GLY A 312 27.12 -33.94 29.06
C GLY A 312 27.48 -35.41 29.26
N ARG A 313 28.69 -35.72 28.75
CA ARG A 313 29.56 -36.88 29.00
C ARG A 313 29.22 -38.13 28.15
N LYS A 314 30.17 -38.83 27.53
CA LYS A 314 31.58 -39.04 27.89
C LYS A 314 32.50 -39.13 26.67
N SER A 315 33.69 -38.57 26.89
CA SER A 315 34.96 -38.83 26.19
C SER A 315 35.32 -40.32 26.26
N THR A 316 35.72 -40.89 25.13
CA THR A 316 36.47 -42.15 25.06
C THR A 316 37.86 -41.86 24.48
N TYR A 317 38.85 -41.85 25.37
CA TYR A 317 40.24 -42.09 25.01
C TYR A 317 40.42 -43.59 24.75
N SER A 318 41.05 -43.96 23.64
CA SER A 318 41.72 -45.25 23.49
C SER A 318 43.19 -44.98 23.19
N VAL A 319 44.03 -45.46 24.10
CA VAL A 319 45.49 -45.39 24.07
C VAL A 319 46.03 -46.61 23.31
N ILE A 320 47.09 -46.32 22.57
CA ILE A 320 47.99 -47.16 21.80
C ILE A 320 48.48 -48.39 22.59
N LYS A 321 48.56 -49.53 21.89
CA LYS A 321 49.71 -50.43 21.91
C LYS A 321 50.05 -50.84 20.49
#